data_AF-A0A9P8RQR7-F1
#
_entry.id   AF-A0A9P8RQR7-F1
#
_cell.length_a   1.000
_cell.length_b   1.000
_cell.length_c   1.000
_cell.angle_alpha   90.00
_cell.angle_beta   90.00
_cell.angle_gamma   90.00
#
_symmetry.space_group_name_H-M   'P 1'
#
loop_
_entity.id
_entity.type
_entity.pdbx_description
1 polymer ?
#
loop_
_entity_poly.entity_id
_entity_poly.type
_entity_poly.pdbx_seq_one_letter_code
_entity_poly.pdbx_strand_id
1 'polypeptide(L)'
;MKNRCAGHKRGKTPMQQTDLFMWGALVYELMTGFRPGTRPRKSSQEVQAMMTARQWPAFEKELLCEVVRNCWDGSYRDAEAVRANVISFLEGEGWEVEGEDL
;
A
#
# COMPACT_ATOMS: atom_id res chain seq x y z
N MET A 1 36.54 21.27 13.21
CA MET A 1 35.13 20.90 13.46
C MET A 1 34.84 19.59 12.74
N LYS A 2 34.51 18.51 13.47
CA LYS A 2 34.14 17.21 12.88
C LYS A 2 32.64 17.03 13.09
N ASN A 3 31.82 17.33 12.07
CA ASN A 3 30.39 17.01 12.09
C ASN A 3 30.22 15.54 11.72
N ARG A 4 30.17 14.68 12.74
CA ARG A 4 29.63 13.33 12.61
C ARG A 4 28.12 13.43 12.76
N CYS A 5 27.38 13.34 11.66
CA CYS A 5 25.96 13.05 11.73
C CYS A 5 25.79 11.57 12.08
N ALA A 6 25.08 11.34 13.19
CA ALA A 6 24.86 10.06 13.81
C ALA A 6 24.18 9.06 12.84
N GLY A 7 24.57 7.79 12.95
CA GLY A 7 23.95 6.69 12.22
C GLY A 7 22.44 6.68 12.42
N HIS A 8 21.72 6.70 11.31
CA HIS A 8 20.27 6.59 11.26
C HIS A 8 19.87 5.23 11.84
N LYS A 9 19.21 5.23 13.00
CA LYS A 9 18.66 4.00 13.59
C LYS A 9 17.57 3.48 12.65
N ARG A 10 17.63 2.19 12.29
CA ARG A 10 16.63 1.47 11.49
C ARG A 10 15.30 1.32 12.27
N GLY A 11 14.58 2.42 12.47
CA GLY A 11 13.17 2.43 12.83
C GLY A 11 12.36 2.84 11.60
N LYS A 12 11.17 2.25 11.42
CA LYS A 12 10.24 2.62 10.33
C LYS A 12 10.09 4.14 10.31
N THR A 13 10.62 4.82 9.30
CA THR A 13 10.38 6.26 9.16
C THR A 13 8.91 6.44 8.79
N PRO A 14 8.17 7.37 9.44
CA PRO A 14 6.76 7.62 9.12
C PRO A 14 6.50 7.78 7.62
N MET A 15 7.46 8.35 6.89
CA MET A 15 7.44 8.53 5.44
C MET A 15 7.23 7.23 4.66
N GLN A 16 7.95 6.16 4.99
CA GLN A 16 7.82 4.87 4.29
C GLN A 16 6.41 4.30 4.41
N GLN A 17 5.81 4.35 5.61
CA GLN A 17 4.45 3.82 5.81
C GLN A 17 3.40 4.68 5.10
N THR A 18 3.60 6.00 5.06
CA THR A 18 2.77 6.90 4.25
C THR A 18 2.89 6.58 2.76
N ASP A 19 4.10 6.33 2.25
CA ASP A 19 4.32 6.00 0.85
C ASP A 19 3.64 4.68 0.46
N LEU A 20 3.76 3.63 1.30
CA LEU A 20 3.07 2.36 1.08
C LEU A 20 1.55 2.54 1.10
N PHE A 21 1.03 3.33 2.04
CA PHE A 21 -0.39 3.65 2.10
C PHE A 21 -0.88 4.34 0.80
N MET A 22 -0.13 5.34 0.33
CA MET A 22 -0.45 6.08 -0.89
C MET A 22 -0.33 5.21 -2.13
N TRP A 23 0.65 4.31 -2.18
CA TRP A 23 0.78 3.31 -3.24
C TRP A 23 -0.45 2.38 -3.28
N GLY A 24 -0.90 1.89 -2.12
CA GLY A 24 -2.13 1.08 -2.05
C GLY A 24 -3.37 1.84 -2.53
N ALA A 25 -3.46 3.14 -2.22
CA ALA A 25 -4.54 4.00 -2.72
C ALA A 25 -4.49 4.19 -4.25
N LEU A 26 -3.29 4.31 -4.82
CA LEU A 26 -3.08 4.41 -6.26
C LEU A 26 -3.49 3.11 -6.97
N VAL A 27 -3.03 1.95 -6.48
CA VAL A 27 -3.39 0.66 -7.06
C VAL A 27 -4.90 0.44 -7.01
N TYR A 28 -5.55 0.76 -5.89
CA TYR A 28 -7.00 0.72 -5.79
C TYR A 28 -7.68 1.60 -6.86
N GLU A 29 -7.20 2.83 -7.07
CA GLU A 29 -7.73 3.74 -8.09
C GLU A 29 -7.53 3.20 -9.51
N LEU A 30 -6.37 2.60 -9.80
CA LEU A 30 -6.11 1.96 -11.10
C LEU A 30 -7.04 0.78 -11.37
N MET A 31 -7.25 -0.08 -10.37
CA MET A 31 -8.05 -1.30 -10.54
C MET A 31 -9.56 -1.03 -10.55
N THR A 32 -10.01 0.00 -9.84
CA THR A 32 -11.45 0.27 -9.68
C THR A 32 -11.95 1.48 -10.47
N GLY A 33 -11.06 2.37 -10.90
CA GLY A 33 -11.40 3.68 -11.47
C GLY A 33 -11.89 4.71 -10.44
N PHE A 34 -11.79 4.42 -9.13
CA PHE A 34 -12.27 5.30 -8.06
C PHE A 34 -11.21 5.48 -6.97
N ARG A 35 -11.11 6.69 -6.41
CA ARG A 35 -10.32 6.88 -5.19
C ARG A 35 -10.95 6.18 -3.99
N PRO A 36 -10.16 5.74 -3.00
CA PRO A 36 -10.70 5.20 -1.75
C PRO A 36 -11.66 6.19 -1.10
N GLY A 37 -12.86 5.72 -0.76
CA GLY A 37 -13.91 6.55 -0.15
C GLY A 37 -14.81 7.31 -1.12
N THR A 38 -14.52 7.35 -2.42
CA THR A 38 -15.37 8.05 -3.41
C THR A 38 -16.65 7.28 -3.76
N ARG A 39 -16.68 5.96 -3.49
CA ARG A 39 -17.87 5.12 -3.67
C ARG A 39 -18.32 4.45 -2.35
N PRO A 40 -19.62 4.52 -2.00
CA PRO A 40 -20.59 5.55 -2.46
C PRO A 40 -20.02 6.95 -2.21
N ARG A 41 -20.60 8.02 -2.79
CA ARG A 41 -20.11 9.41 -2.59
C ARG A 41 -20.10 9.78 -1.09
N LYS A 42 -19.00 9.44 -0.40
CA LYS A 42 -18.80 9.78 1.01
C LYS A 42 -18.38 11.23 1.10
N SER A 43 -18.93 11.94 2.08
CA SER A 43 -18.42 13.22 2.53
C SER A 43 -16.98 13.08 3.03
N SER A 44 -16.24 14.19 3.09
CA SER A 44 -14.89 14.20 3.65
C SER A 44 -14.84 13.70 5.09
N GLN A 45 -15.91 13.91 5.88
CA GLN A 45 -16.02 13.41 7.26
C GLN A 45 -16.14 11.89 7.29
N GLU A 46 -16.95 11.31 6.42
CA GLU A 46 -17.10 9.86 6.30
C GLU A 46 -15.81 9.20 5.79
N VAL A 47 -15.10 9.84 4.85
CA VAL A 47 -13.78 9.38 4.42
C VAL A 47 -12.80 9.44 5.59
N GLN A 48 -12.76 10.54 6.35
CA GLN A 48 -11.88 10.65 7.52
C GLN A 48 -12.20 9.60 8.59
N ALA A 49 -13.49 9.36 8.86
CA ALA A 49 -13.93 8.32 9.79
C ALA A 49 -13.51 6.92 9.31
N MET A 50 -13.67 6.64 8.01
CA MET A 50 -13.23 5.40 7.38
C MET A 50 -11.72 5.18 7.55
N MET A 51 -10.91 6.21 7.28
CA MET A 51 -9.44 6.15 7.46
C MET A 51 -9.06 5.91 8.92
N THR A 52 -9.74 6.60 9.85
CA THR A 52 -9.45 6.51 11.29
C THR A 52 -9.85 5.16 11.87
N ALA A 53 -11.00 4.62 11.44
CA ALA A 53 -11.51 3.33 11.85
C ALA A 53 -10.88 2.15 11.08
N ARG A 54 -10.02 2.42 10.09
CA ARG A 54 -9.44 1.42 9.18
C ARG A 54 -10.48 0.53 8.50
N GLN A 55 -11.60 1.13 8.11
CA GLN A 55 -12.71 0.42 7.48
C GLN A 55 -12.60 0.52 5.95
N TRP A 56 -11.76 -0.31 5.36
CA TRP A 56 -11.44 -0.21 3.94
C TRP A 56 -12.62 -0.60 3.03
N PRO A 57 -12.77 0.04 1.85
CA PRO A 57 -13.77 -0.37 0.88
C PRO A 57 -13.51 -1.82 0.42
N ALA A 58 -14.57 -2.55 0.10
CA ALA A 58 -14.45 -3.84 -0.56
C ALA A 58 -13.97 -3.64 -2.01
N PHE A 59 -13.13 -4.56 -2.47
CA PHE A 59 -12.70 -4.70 -3.86
C PHE A 59 -12.34 -6.16 -4.11
N GLU A 60 -12.46 -6.59 -5.37
CA GLU A 60 -12.40 -7.98 -5.80
C GLU A 60 -11.01 -8.59 -5.55
N LYS A 61 -10.97 -9.89 -5.22
CA LYS A 61 -9.72 -10.56 -4.80
C LYS A 61 -8.68 -10.58 -5.91
N GLU A 62 -9.18 -10.74 -7.12
CA GLU A 62 -8.49 -10.78 -8.40
C GLU A 62 -7.79 -9.42 -8.71
N LEU A 63 -8.13 -8.36 -7.98
CA LEU A 63 -7.60 -7.01 -8.15
C LEU A 63 -6.59 -6.63 -7.05
N LEU A 64 -5.72 -7.57 -6.65
CA LEU A 64 -4.69 -7.37 -5.60
C LEU A 64 -5.29 -6.98 -4.24
N CYS A 65 -6.47 -7.54 -3.91
CA CYS A 65 -7.23 -7.16 -2.70
C CYS A 65 -6.42 -7.16 -1.42
N GLU A 66 -5.70 -8.25 -1.21
CA GLU A 66 -4.95 -8.48 0.01
C GLU A 66 -3.72 -7.56 0.10
N VAL A 67 -3.03 -7.35 -1.02
CA VAL A 67 -1.84 -6.49 -1.08
C VAL A 67 -2.20 -5.05 -0.72
N VAL A 68 -3.24 -4.50 -1.33
CA VAL A 68 -3.66 -3.13 -1.06
C VAL A 68 -4.17 -2.96 0.38
N ARG A 69 -4.90 -3.94 0.94
CA ARG A 69 -5.30 -3.91 2.36
C ARG A 69 -4.10 -3.90 3.30
N ASN A 70 -3.11 -4.76 3.04
CA ASN A 70 -1.89 -4.81 3.84
C ASN A 70 -1.07 -3.51 3.78
N CYS A 71 -1.14 -2.78 2.67
CA CYS A 71 -0.58 -1.43 2.56
C CYS A 71 -1.30 -0.43 3.48
N TRP A 72 -2.64 -0.48 3.53
CA TRP A 72 -3.43 0.43 4.36
C TRP A 72 -3.37 0.10 5.86
N ASP A 73 -3.22 -1.17 6.21
CA ASP A 73 -3.09 -1.60 7.60
C ASP A 73 -1.67 -1.39 8.18
N GLY A 74 -0.69 -1.06 7.33
CA GLY A 74 0.71 -0.91 7.73
C GLY A 74 1.41 -2.25 8.00
N SER A 75 0.89 -3.34 7.40
CA SER A 75 1.38 -4.71 7.57
C SER A 75 2.76 -4.92 6.94
N TYR A 76 3.10 -4.15 5.89
CA TYR A 76 4.40 -4.23 5.24
C TYR A 76 5.48 -3.44 5.96
N ARG A 77 6.70 -3.99 5.96
CA ARG A 77 7.86 -3.33 6.53
C ARG A 77 8.41 -2.24 5.62
N ASP A 78 8.51 -2.56 4.34
CA ASP A 78 9.16 -1.78 3.28
C ASP A 78 8.56 -2.16 1.91
N ALA A 79 8.99 -1.45 0.86
CA ALA A 79 8.52 -1.67 -0.51
C ALA A 79 8.89 -3.05 -1.05
N GLU A 80 10.01 -3.64 -0.62
CA GLU A 80 10.41 -5.00 -1.01
C GLU A 80 9.40 -6.04 -0.56
N ALA A 81 8.86 -5.89 0.66
CA ALA A 81 7.81 -6.79 1.15
C ALA A 81 6.51 -6.68 0.33
N VAL A 82 6.19 -5.49 -0.18
CA VAL A 82 5.05 -5.30 -1.11
C VAL A 82 5.35 -5.98 -2.44
N ARG A 83 6.53 -5.70 -3.03
CA ARG A 83 6.97 -6.26 -4.31
C ARG A 83 6.90 -7.79 -4.30
N ALA A 84 7.49 -8.43 -3.29
CA ALA A 84 7.49 -9.89 -3.17
C ALA A 84 6.06 -10.47 -3.12
N ASN A 85 5.14 -9.79 -2.44
CA ASN A 85 3.74 -10.24 -2.36
C ASN A 85 3.01 -10.05 -3.70
N VAL A 86 3.23 -8.94 -4.41
CA VAL A 86 2.69 -8.73 -5.77
C VAL A 86 3.19 -9.82 -6.72
N ILE A 87 4.48 -10.15 -6.70
CA ILE A 87 5.05 -11.20 -7.55
C ILE A 87 4.39 -12.54 -7.22
N SER A 88 4.33 -12.91 -5.93
CA SER A 88 3.69 -14.15 -5.50
C SER A 88 2.21 -14.23 -5.90
N PHE A 89 1.49 -13.10 -5.88
CA PHE A 89 0.11 -13.05 -6.37
C PHE A 89 0.05 -13.31 -7.88
N LEU A 90 0.89 -12.64 -8.68
CA LEU A 90 0.90 -12.79 -10.13
C LEU A 90 1.28 -14.22 -10.56
N GLU A 91 2.28 -14.82 -9.93
CA GLU A 91 2.68 -16.21 -10.15
C GLU A 91 1.57 -17.19 -9.74
N GLY A 92 0.85 -16.91 -8.65
CA GLY A 92 -0.31 -17.69 -8.22
C GLY A 92 -1.46 -17.67 -9.24
N GLU A 93 -1.60 -16.58 -9.99
CA GLU A 93 -2.53 -16.44 -11.12
C GLU A 93 -1.97 -17.00 -12.44
N GLY A 94 -0.76 -17.57 -12.43
CA GLY A 94 -0.13 -18.22 -13.58
C GLY A 94 0.68 -17.30 -14.51
N TRP A 95 1.01 -16.09 -14.07
CA TRP A 95 1.87 -15.18 -14.81
C TRP A 95 3.35 -15.41 -14.50
N GLU A 96 4.21 -15.31 -15.51
CA GLU A 96 5.66 -15.26 -15.33
C GLU A 96 6.10 -13.80 -15.12
N VAL A 97 6.86 -13.54 -14.06
CA VAL A 97 7.40 -12.20 -13.77
C VAL A 97 8.90 -12.19 -14.04
N GLU A 98 9.31 -11.50 -15.11
CA GLU A 98 10.73 -11.33 -15.44
C GLU A 98 11.28 -10.02 -14.85
N GLY A 99 12.52 -10.06 -14.32
CA GLY A 99 13.28 -8.88 -13.89
C GLY A 99 13.65 -8.87 -12.40
N GLU A 100 14.92 -9.15 -12.10
CA GLU A 100 15.51 -9.03 -10.75
C GLU A 100 16.30 -7.72 -10.55
N ASP A 101 16.51 -6.92 -11.59
CA ASP A 101 17.42 -5.78 -11.55
C ASP A 101 16.66 -4.43 -11.48
N LEU A 102 16.47 -3.91 -10.26
CA LEU A 102 16.34 -2.47 -9.99
C LEU A 102 17.09 -2.08 -8.71
#